data_AF-A0A067L7X8-F1
#
_entry.id   AF-A0A067L7X8-F1
#
_cell.length_a   1.000
_cell.length_b   1.000
_cell.length_c   1.000
_cell.angle_alpha   90.00
_cell.angle_beta   90.00
_cell.angle_gamma   90.00
#
_symmetry.space_group_name_H-M   'P 1'
#
loop_
_entity.id
_entity.type
_entity.pdbx_description
1 polymer ?
#
loop_
_entity_poly.entity_id
_entity_poly.type
_entity_poly.pdbx_seq_one_letter_code
_entity_poly.pdbx_strand_id
1 'polypeptide(L)'
;MDMQVYFIPGNHDIGYESIISHKPEVVRRYVEGFGTRNFRFTVGKLEFIAVDAQILDGHPQENLASMTWEFVKNVSADRQLMPRVLLTHIPLYRRDNTYCGPHRSSPVINQRISRSAVGQEIMYQNYVTEESSNKLLELVKPALILSGHDHDQCTVIHESKYGPVVEHTVGTVSWQQGNLYPSFMLLSVSNSANANVSAPEDALLSQLCFLPMQTHIYIWYLSLFILTILSLLFWPTSGISFGHYLSGLAACIRLYGGMFRGGTKEKSEDENCEYEMMWDAEGTMHLVKKPLDTPVSRQTEKASVERGNAVMRPTARKNISQEMKISMNVDINADVGHDPNKLLHRASKSKTKIIIQRLVRTFGMLIVIAAVNLPIYMMLLFKDWIDK
;
A
#
# COMPACT_ATOMS: atom_id res chain seq x y z
N MET A 1 -4.97 21.51 17.99
CA MET A 1 -3.74 22.27 17.66
C MET A 1 -3.91 22.70 16.22
N ASP A 2 -4.03 23.99 15.96
CA ASP A 2 -4.06 24.50 14.59
C ASP A 2 -2.66 24.43 14.01
N MET A 3 -2.49 23.69 12.92
CA MET A 3 -1.24 23.61 12.18
C MET A 3 -1.21 24.76 11.17
N GLN A 4 -0.22 25.64 11.29
CA GLN A 4 -0.04 26.71 10.32
C GLN A 4 0.46 26.13 9.00
N VAL A 5 -0.22 26.47 7.91
CA VAL A 5 0.14 26.07 6.55
C VAL A 5 0.50 27.32 5.76
N TYR A 6 1.57 27.22 4.96
CA TYR A 6 2.03 28.26 4.05
C TYR A 6 2.05 27.69 2.64
N PHE A 7 1.58 28.47 1.67
CA PHE A 7 1.46 28.05 0.28
C PHE A 7 2.34 28.93 -0.61
N ILE A 8 2.99 28.32 -1.59
CA ILE A 8 3.76 29.01 -2.62
C ILE A 8 3.16 28.62 -3.97
N PRO A 9 2.93 29.57 -4.89
CA PRO A 9 2.27 29.23 -6.15
C PRO A 9 3.17 28.36 -7.03
N GLY A 10 2.57 27.34 -7.63
CA GLY A 10 3.15 26.52 -8.68
C GLY A 10 2.75 26.98 -10.09
N ASN A 11 3.43 26.44 -11.10
CA ASN A 11 3.04 26.67 -12.50
C ASN A 11 1.65 26.10 -12.83
N HIS A 12 1.15 25.13 -12.04
CA HIS A 12 -0.21 24.61 -12.16
C HIS A 12 -1.27 25.46 -11.46
N ASP A 13 -0.87 26.42 -10.62
CA ASP A 13 -1.80 27.31 -9.91
C ASP A 13 -2.08 28.59 -10.69
N ILE A 14 -1.00 29.25 -11.13
CA ILE A 14 -1.05 30.57 -11.76
C ILE A 14 -0.44 30.61 -13.17
N GLY A 15 0.19 29.52 -13.63
CA GLY A 15 0.91 29.50 -14.90
C GLY A 15 2.29 30.16 -14.83
N TYR A 16 2.79 30.56 -16.00
CA TYR A 16 3.99 31.39 -16.17
C TYR A 16 3.59 32.80 -16.62
N GLU A 17 4.57 33.66 -16.90
CA GLU A 17 4.38 35.03 -17.41
C GLU A 17 3.24 35.13 -18.43
N SER A 18 3.26 34.34 -19.51
CA SER A 18 2.28 34.48 -20.60
C SER A 18 0.84 34.28 -20.14
N ILE A 19 0.59 33.37 -19.20
CA ILE A 19 -0.75 33.13 -18.67
C ILE A 19 -1.16 34.29 -17.78
N ILE A 20 -0.24 34.76 -16.93
CA ILE A 20 -0.54 35.80 -15.95
C ILE A 20 -0.83 37.14 -16.64
N SER A 21 -0.07 37.51 -17.67
CA SER A 21 -0.31 38.74 -18.45
C SER A 21 -1.69 38.72 -19.14
N HIS A 22 -2.07 37.58 -19.71
CA HIS A 22 -3.32 37.47 -20.46
C HIS A 22 -4.55 37.15 -19.59
N LYS A 23 -4.34 36.61 -18.38
CA LYS A 23 -5.39 36.12 -17.47
C LYS A 23 -5.06 36.47 -16.01
N PRO A 24 -4.97 37.75 -15.63
CA PRO A 24 -4.61 38.16 -14.28
C PRO A 24 -5.57 37.64 -13.19
N GLU A 25 -6.79 37.23 -13.56
CA GLU A 25 -7.74 36.60 -12.65
C GLU A 25 -7.24 35.30 -12.00
N VAL A 26 -6.29 34.59 -12.63
CA VAL A 26 -5.72 33.37 -12.03
C VAL A 26 -4.92 33.70 -10.77
N VAL A 27 -4.19 34.82 -10.79
CA VAL A 27 -3.44 35.33 -9.64
C VAL A 27 -4.40 35.81 -8.56
N ARG A 28 -5.45 36.54 -8.94
CA ARG A 28 -6.47 37.01 -7.97
C ARG A 28 -7.12 35.83 -7.24
N ARG A 29 -7.56 34.80 -7.98
CA ARG A 29 -8.14 33.57 -7.43
C ARG A 29 -7.18 32.86 -6.48
N TYR A 30 -5.89 32.78 -6.84
CA TYR A 30 -4.88 32.18 -5.98
C TYR A 30 -4.75 32.97 -4.66
N VAL A 31 -4.61 34.30 -4.75
CA VAL A 31 -4.41 35.15 -3.57
C VAL A 31 -5.62 35.12 -2.63
N GLU A 32 -6.84 35.10 -3.17
CA GLU A 32 -8.07 34.98 -2.38
C GLU A 32 -8.15 33.66 -1.60
N GLY A 33 -7.59 32.56 -2.12
CA GLY A 33 -7.63 31.23 -1.48
C GLY A 33 -6.41 30.88 -0.62
N PHE A 34 -5.22 31.32 -1.03
CA PHE A 34 -3.93 30.83 -0.50
C PHE A 34 -3.03 31.94 0.07
N GLY A 35 -3.40 33.22 -0.13
CA GLY A 35 -2.65 34.37 0.36
C GLY A 35 -1.63 34.94 -0.62
N THR A 36 -0.79 35.85 -0.13
CA THR A 36 0.19 36.56 -0.95
C THR A 36 1.24 35.63 -1.53
N ARG A 37 1.68 35.88 -2.76
CA ARG A 37 2.64 35.02 -3.50
C ARG A 37 4.09 35.16 -3.04
N ASN A 38 4.46 36.35 -2.56
CA ASN A 38 5.77 36.65 -1.99
C ASN A 38 5.58 37.02 -0.53
N PHE A 39 6.24 36.31 0.38
CA PHE A 39 6.10 36.55 1.80
C PHE A 39 7.28 35.96 2.58
N ARG A 40 7.36 36.33 3.85
CA ARG A 40 8.32 35.77 4.79
C ARG A 40 7.64 35.38 6.08
N PHE A 41 8.18 34.39 6.76
CA PHE A 41 7.72 33.96 8.07
C PHE A 41 8.88 33.38 8.87
N THR A 42 8.69 33.24 10.18
CA THR A 42 9.74 32.74 11.08
C THR A 42 9.26 31.47 11.75
N VAL A 43 10.12 30.45 11.78
CA VAL A 43 9.92 29.24 12.57
C VAL A 43 11.21 29.00 13.36
N GLY A 44 11.13 29.03 14.69
CA GLY A 44 12.31 28.97 15.54
C GLY A 44 13.29 30.12 15.24
N LYS A 45 14.56 29.78 14.98
CA LYS A 45 15.62 30.73 14.63
C LYS A 45 15.88 30.83 13.12
N LEU A 46 14.89 30.49 12.29
CA LEU A 46 15.01 30.57 10.84
C LEU A 46 13.97 31.52 10.25
N GLU A 47 14.42 32.32 9.29
CA GLU A 47 13.55 33.14 8.45
C GLU A 47 13.34 32.43 7.11
N PHE A 48 12.09 32.11 6.78
CA PHE A 48 11.72 31.52 5.51
C PHE A 48 11.31 32.64 4.55
N ILE A 49 11.89 32.65 3.36
CA ILE A 49 11.63 33.63 2.31
C ILE A 49 10.99 32.89 1.13
N ALA A 50 9.68 33.08 0.93
CA ALA A 50 8.95 32.51 -0.18
C ALA A 50 8.89 33.50 -1.35
N VAL A 51 9.35 33.04 -2.52
CA VAL A 51 9.42 33.85 -3.75
C VAL A 51 8.63 33.18 -4.86
N ASP A 52 7.77 33.96 -5.51
CA ASP A 52 7.04 33.56 -6.71
C ASP A 52 7.99 33.49 -7.90
N ALA A 53 8.45 32.28 -8.19
CA ALA A 53 9.48 32.03 -9.21
C ALA A 53 8.93 32.09 -10.64
N GLN A 54 7.62 32.01 -10.83
CA GLN A 54 6.94 31.87 -12.12
C GLN A 54 7.03 33.12 -12.98
N ILE A 55 7.32 34.24 -12.34
CA ILE A 55 7.42 35.57 -12.94
C ILE A 55 8.81 36.21 -12.77
N LEU A 56 9.73 35.57 -12.05
CA LEU A 56 11.05 36.17 -11.74
C LEU A 56 11.83 36.59 -12.98
N ASP A 57 11.76 35.74 -14.01
CA ASP A 57 12.44 35.90 -15.30
C ASP A 57 11.57 36.52 -16.39
N GLY A 58 10.33 36.90 -16.05
CA GLY A 58 9.43 37.58 -16.97
C GLY A 58 9.88 39.01 -17.26
N HIS A 59 9.27 39.63 -18.25
CA HIS A 59 9.52 41.03 -18.55
C HIS A 59 9.19 41.91 -17.35
N PRO A 60 9.93 43.02 -17.16
CA PRO A 60 9.58 44.02 -16.15
C PRO A 60 8.25 44.73 -16.44
N GLN A 61 7.71 44.58 -17.66
CA GLN A 61 6.47 45.19 -18.10
C GLN A 61 5.27 44.51 -17.41
N GLU A 62 4.32 45.33 -16.95
CA GLU A 62 3.19 44.96 -16.07
C GLU A 62 3.49 44.79 -14.57
N ASN A 63 4.64 45.28 -14.08
CA ASN A 63 5.00 45.40 -12.66
C ASN A 63 5.10 44.09 -11.85
N LEU A 64 4.75 42.93 -12.38
CA LEU A 64 4.70 41.70 -11.59
C LEU A 64 6.10 41.20 -11.19
N ALA A 65 6.99 41.02 -12.18
CA ALA A 65 8.40 40.67 -11.92
C ALA A 65 9.06 41.73 -11.02
N SER A 66 8.78 43.01 -11.28
CA SER A 66 9.27 44.14 -10.49
C SER A 66 8.82 44.06 -9.03
N MET A 67 7.56 43.73 -8.73
CA MET A 67 7.06 43.56 -7.36
C MET A 67 7.77 42.42 -6.62
N THR A 68 8.01 41.28 -7.28
CA THR A 68 8.79 40.19 -6.68
C THR A 68 10.22 40.63 -6.39
N TRP A 69 10.86 41.32 -7.33
CA TRP A 69 12.22 41.83 -7.14
C TRP A 69 12.30 42.94 -6.08
N GLU A 70 11.29 43.79 -5.95
CA GLU A 70 11.18 44.77 -4.87
C GLU A 70 11.05 44.10 -3.50
N PHE A 71 10.23 43.05 -3.40
CA PHE A 71 10.16 42.23 -2.19
C PHE A 71 11.53 41.64 -1.82
N VAL A 72 12.22 41.01 -2.77
CA VAL A 72 13.56 40.44 -2.54
C VAL A 72 14.58 41.52 -2.13
N LYS A 73 14.54 42.70 -2.75
CA LYS A 73 15.40 43.83 -2.37
C LYS A 73 15.10 44.32 -0.95
N ASN A 74 13.83 44.40 -0.56
CA ASN A 74 13.45 44.80 0.79
C ASN A 74 13.97 43.78 1.83
N VAL A 75 13.84 42.47 1.54
CA VAL A 75 14.44 41.41 2.38
C VAL A 75 15.97 41.56 2.48
N SER A 76 16.63 41.96 1.40
CA SER A 76 18.09 42.15 1.37
C SER A 76 18.56 43.37 2.17
N ALA A 77 17.75 44.44 2.20
CA ALA A 77 18.04 45.65 2.95
C ALA A 77 17.96 45.44 4.47
N ASP A 78 17.16 44.47 4.91
CA ASP A 78 17.04 44.12 6.32
C ASP A 78 18.32 43.48 6.86
N ARG A 79 18.69 43.85 8.10
CA ARG A 79 19.80 43.20 8.81
C ARG A 79 19.47 41.72 9.01
N GLN A 80 20.26 40.84 8.41
CA GLN A 80 20.11 39.40 8.56
C GLN A 80 20.52 38.97 9.98
N LEU A 81 19.52 38.79 10.86
CA LEU A 81 19.69 38.34 12.24
C LEU A 81 19.61 36.81 12.38
N MET A 82 18.99 36.14 11.40
CA MET A 82 18.75 34.71 11.38
C MET A 82 19.19 34.11 10.04
N PRO A 83 19.63 32.84 10.00
CA PRO A 83 19.79 32.11 8.75
C PRO A 83 18.47 32.08 7.98
N ARG A 84 18.57 32.20 6.65
CA ARG A 84 17.42 32.25 5.75
C ARG A 84 17.27 30.94 4.99
N VAL A 85 16.03 30.48 4.86
CA VAL A 85 15.66 29.39 3.93
C VAL A 85 14.89 29.99 2.77
N LEU A 86 15.43 29.86 1.56
CA LEU A 86 14.74 30.32 0.35
C LEU A 86 13.80 29.21 -0.13
N LEU A 87 12.55 29.58 -0.37
CA LEU A 87 11.53 28.68 -0.90
C LEU A 87 11.10 29.17 -2.29
N THR A 88 11.21 28.30 -3.29
CA THR A 88 10.73 28.55 -4.65
C THR A 88 9.95 27.35 -5.16
N HIS A 89 9.06 27.55 -6.14
CA HIS A 89 8.51 26.39 -6.86
C HIS A 89 9.47 25.93 -7.97
N ILE A 90 9.91 26.87 -8.83
CA ILE A 90 10.89 26.60 -9.89
C ILE A 90 12.30 26.56 -9.27
N PRO A 91 13.09 25.49 -9.48
CA PRO A 91 14.45 25.38 -8.96
C PRO A 91 15.38 26.44 -9.54
N LEU A 92 16.47 26.72 -8.83
CA LEU A 92 17.50 27.64 -9.32
C LEU A 92 18.26 27.03 -10.52
N TYR A 93 18.93 27.89 -11.26
CA TYR A 93 19.72 27.52 -12.42
C TYR A 93 20.76 26.44 -12.07
N ARG A 94 20.83 25.42 -12.93
CA ARG A 94 21.91 24.43 -12.97
C ARG A 94 22.25 24.07 -14.40
N ARG A 95 23.49 23.66 -14.66
CA ARG A 95 23.89 23.24 -16.01
C ARG A 95 23.15 21.97 -16.43
N ASP A 96 23.02 21.77 -17.73
CA ASP A 96 22.47 20.53 -18.28
C ASP A 96 23.24 19.31 -17.78
N ASN A 97 22.50 18.22 -17.52
CA ASN A 97 23.00 16.96 -17.00
C ASN A 97 23.72 17.06 -15.63
N THR A 98 23.45 18.11 -14.85
CA THR A 98 23.94 18.21 -13.46
C THR A 98 23.45 17.01 -12.65
N TYR A 99 24.36 16.31 -11.97
CA TYR A 99 24.03 15.17 -11.14
C TYR A 99 23.16 15.60 -9.95
N CYS A 100 22.04 14.91 -9.74
CA CYS A 100 21.03 15.26 -8.75
C CYS A 100 21.16 14.54 -7.40
N GLY A 101 22.27 13.83 -7.18
CA GLY A 101 22.40 12.93 -6.03
C GLY A 101 21.79 11.54 -6.28
N PRO A 102 21.93 10.64 -5.31
CA PRO A 102 21.61 9.21 -5.49
C PRO A 102 20.12 8.90 -5.46
N HIS A 103 19.29 9.83 -4.99
CA HIS A 103 17.86 9.59 -4.77
C HIS A 103 16.99 9.88 -5.99
N ARG A 104 17.53 10.49 -7.04
CA ARG A 104 16.77 10.73 -8.28
C ARG A 104 16.60 9.43 -9.05
N SER A 105 15.36 9.11 -9.43
CA SER A 105 15.05 7.90 -10.21
C SER A 105 14.86 8.17 -11.70
N SER A 106 14.45 9.38 -12.05
CA SER A 106 14.23 9.83 -13.43
C SER A 106 15.48 10.49 -14.05
N PRO A 107 15.59 10.55 -15.38
CA PRO A 107 16.61 11.35 -16.03
C PRO A 107 16.59 12.80 -15.55
N VAL A 108 17.76 13.44 -15.51
CA VAL A 108 17.87 14.87 -15.17
C VAL A 108 17.14 15.68 -16.24
N ILE A 109 16.31 16.63 -15.79
CA ILE A 109 15.62 17.56 -16.67
C ILE A 109 16.64 18.64 -17.09
N ASN A 110 16.84 18.87 -18.38
CA ASN A 110 17.74 19.92 -18.85
C ASN A 110 17.05 21.28 -18.93
N GLN A 111 17.84 22.33 -19.05
CA GLN A 111 17.37 23.70 -19.22
C GLN A 111 16.42 23.80 -20.41
N ARG A 112 15.24 24.37 -20.17
CA ARG A 112 14.26 24.66 -21.21
C ARG A 112 13.48 25.90 -20.83
N ILE A 113 13.45 26.84 -21.77
CA ILE A 113 12.57 28.00 -21.73
C ILE A 113 11.85 28.09 -23.08
N SER A 114 10.54 28.26 -23.04
CA SER A 114 9.72 28.49 -24.22
C SER A 114 9.07 29.86 -24.08
N ARG A 115 9.11 30.64 -25.16
CA ARG A 115 8.58 32.00 -25.21
C ARG A 115 7.49 32.11 -26.27
N SER A 116 6.52 32.98 -26.03
CA SER A 116 5.49 33.31 -27.00
C SER A 116 6.10 33.97 -28.23
N ALA A 117 5.54 33.70 -29.42
CA ALA A 117 6.02 34.30 -30.66
C ALA A 117 5.88 35.83 -30.65
N VAL A 118 4.81 36.33 -30.04
CA VAL A 118 4.48 37.75 -29.91
C VAL A 118 4.72 38.16 -28.46
N GLY A 119 5.55 39.18 -28.23
CA GLY A 119 5.85 39.68 -26.87
C GLY A 119 6.94 38.92 -26.11
N GLN A 120 7.40 37.76 -26.61
CA GLN A 120 8.51 36.97 -26.02
C GLN A 120 8.30 36.53 -24.56
N GLU A 121 7.05 36.49 -24.11
CA GLU A 121 6.68 36.12 -22.74
C GLU A 121 6.97 34.65 -22.47
N ILE A 122 7.39 34.32 -21.26
CA ILE A 122 7.67 32.95 -20.83
C ILE A 122 6.37 32.15 -20.77
N MET A 123 6.28 31.13 -21.62
CA MET A 123 5.19 30.14 -21.63
C MET A 123 5.52 28.90 -20.81
N TYR A 124 6.81 28.60 -20.67
CA TYR A 124 7.30 27.43 -19.94
C TYR A 124 8.75 27.62 -19.53
N GLN A 125 9.11 27.16 -18.34
CA GLN A 125 10.46 27.26 -17.81
C GLN A 125 10.74 26.14 -16.80
N ASN A 126 11.84 25.40 -16.98
CA ASN A 126 12.26 24.36 -16.02
C ASN A 126 13.01 24.92 -14.80
N TYR A 127 13.83 25.95 -15.01
CA TYR A 127 14.69 26.54 -13.98
C TYR A 127 14.69 28.04 -14.09
N VAL A 128 14.83 28.72 -12.96
CA VAL A 128 15.12 30.16 -12.93
C VAL A 128 16.40 30.42 -13.73
N THR A 129 16.48 31.55 -14.44
CA THR A 129 17.67 31.87 -15.25
C THR A 129 18.92 32.00 -14.39
N GLU A 130 20.10 31.82 -15.00
CA GLU A 130 21.38 31.96 -14.30
C GLU A 130 21.54 33.35 -13.65
N GLU A 131 21.16 34.41 -14.36
CA GLU A 131 21.20 35.79 -13.85
C GLU A 131 20.31 35.96 -12.61
N SER A 132 19.05 35.56 -12.70
CA SER A 132 18.10 35.68 -11.59
C SER A 132 18.47 34.78 -10.41
N SER A 133 18.99 33.58 -10.67
CA SER A 133 19.46 32.67 -9.63
C SER A 133 20.63 33.27 -8.85
N ASN A 134 21.64 33.80 -9.55
CA ASN A 134 22.77 34.49 -8.93
C ASN A 134 22.31 35.70 -8.11
N LYS A 135 21.37 36.48 -8.66
CA LYS A 135 20.81 37.64 -7.97
C LYS A 135 20.02 37.26 -6.71
N LEU A 136 19.26 36.16 -6.73
CA LEU A 136 18.59 35.62 -5.54
C LEU A 136 19.60 35.20 -4.47
N LEU A 137 20.63 34.43 -4.86
CA LEU A 137 21.70 34.01 -3.94
C LEU A 137 22.39 35.21 -3.28
N GLU A 138 22.67 36.26 -4.06
CA GLU A 138 23.34 37.47 -3.57
C GLU A 138 22.49 38.32 -2.64
N LEU A 139 21.20 38.48 -2.96
CA LEU A 139 20.29 39.36 -2.21
C LEU A 139 19.73 38.67 -0.96
N VAL A 140 19.32 37.41 -1.08
CA VAL A 140 18.69 36.66 0.02
C VAL A 140 19.73 36.13 0.98
N LYS A 141 20.89 35.69 0.48
CA LYS A 141 21.96 35.01 1.24
C LYS A 141 21.41 33.78 2.01
N PRO A 142 20.78 32.83 1.31
CA PRO A 142 20.17 31.67 1.94
C PRO A 142 21.22 30.71 2.48
N ALA A 143 20.90 30.05 3.59
CA ALA A 143 21.64 28.91 4.12
C ALA A 143 21.17 27.58 3.51
N LEU A 144 19.91 27.51 3.11
CA LEU A 144 19.28 26.36 2.45
C LEU A 144 18.27 26.87 1.42
N ILE A 145 18.14 26.14 0.32
CA ILE A 145 17.10 26.37 -0.69
C ILE A 145 16.23 25.11 -0.78
N LEU A 146 14.91 25.30 -0.76
CA LEU A 146 13.95 24.24 -1.03
C LEU A 146 13.13 24.61 -2.26
N SER A 147 13.16 23.74 -3.27
CA SER A 147 12.44 23.92 -4.52
C SER A 147 11.52 22.74 -4.85
N GLY A 148 10.66 22.91 -5.85
CA GLY A 148 9.73 21.89 -6.35
C GLY A 148 9.86 21.68 -7.86
N HIS A 149 8.73 21.69 -8.56
CA HIS A 149 8.61 21.63 -10.03
C HIS A 149 9.05 20.32 -10.72
N ASP A 150 10.26 19.80 -10.47
CA ASP A 150 10.83 18.65 -11.21
C ASP A 150 10.15 17.32 -10.91
N HIS A 151 9.28 17.28 -9.90
CA HIS A 151 8.55 16.12 -9.38
C HIS A 151 9.44 14.97 -8.85
N ASP A 152 10.76 15.04 -9.00
CA ASP A 152 11.70 14.04 -8.52
C ASP A 152 12.81 14.71 -7.70
N GLN A 153 13.42 13.95 -6.80
CA GLN A 153 14.38 14.48 -5.84
C GLN A 153 15.65 14.94 -6.58
N CYS A 154 16.17 16.10 -6.19
CA CYS A 154 17.47 16.56 -6.64
C CYS A 154 18.17 17.33 -5.54
N THR A 155 19.47 17.09 -5.36
CA THR A 155 20.32 17.88 -4.47
C THR A 155 21.47 18.46 -5.28
N VAL A 156 21.61 19.79 -5.24
CA VAL A 156 22.65 20.55 -5.94
C VAL A 156 23.29 21.52 -4.96
N ILE A 157 24.57 21.80 -5.16
CA ILE A 157 25.30 22.83 -4.41
C ILE A 157 25.54 24.01 -5.34
N HIS A 158 25.07 25.18 -4.93
CA HIS A 158 25.30 26.45 -5.61
C HIS A 158 26.51 27.16 -5.02
N GLU A 159 27.45 27.53 -5.87
CA GLU A 159 28.57 28.38 -5.46
C GLU A 159 28.10 29.83 -5.39
N SER A 160 28.02 30.40 -4.18
CA SER A 160 27.68 31.81 -3.98
C SER A 160 28.87 32.61 -3.45
N LYS A 161 28.82 33.94 -3.59
CA LYS A 161 29.82 34.86 -3.01
C LYS A 161 29.98 34.72 -1.49
N TYR A 162 28.99 34.15 -0.81
CA TYR A 162 28.95 34.00 0.65
C TYR A 162 29.23 32.55 1.10
N GLY A 163 29.60 31.67 0.17
CA GLY A 163 29.85 30.25 0.41
C GLY A 163 28.90 29.33 -0.36
N PRO A 164 29.13 28.02 -0.31
CA PRO A 164 28.27 27.04 -0.97
C PRO A 164 26.89 27.00 -0.30
N VAL A 165 25.83 26.89 -1.10
CA VAL A 165 24.45 26.75 -0.63
C VAL A 165 23.83 25.49 -1.20
N VAL A 166 23.30 24.63 -0.34
CA VAL A 166 22.58 23.43 -0.76
C VAL A 166 21.17 23.80 -1.20
N GLU A 167 20.78 23.33 -2.39
CA GLU A 167 19.39 23.28 -2.84
C GLU A 167 18.89 21.84 -2.83
N HIS A 168 17.76 21.61 -2.16
CA HIS A 168 16.98 20.39 -2.33
C HIS A 168 15.72 20.69 -3.13
N THR A 169 15.65 20.13 -4.34
CA THR A 169 14.41 20.01 -5.09
C THR A 169 13.64 18.82 -4.53
N VAL A 170 12.52 19.09 -3.88
CA VAL A 170 11.68 18.10 -3.22
C VAL A 170 10.84 17.39 -4.28
N GLY A 171 10.88 16.05 -4.27
CA GLY A 171 10.03 15.24 -5.13
C GLY A 171 8.55 15.45 -4.81
N THR A 172 7.69 15.15 -5.78
CA THR A 172 6.25 15.23 -5.56
C THR A 172 5.77 14.28 -4.47
N VAL A 173 4.67 14.65 -3.80
CA VAL A 173 3.91 13.74 -2.93
C VAL A 173 2.96 12.82 -3.71
N SER A 174 2.84 12.98 -5.04
CA SER A 174 1.93 12.22 -5.90
C SER A 174 2.67 11.38 -6.95
N TRP A 175 2.44 10.07 -6.94
CA TRP A 175 3.00 9.16 -7.94
C TRP A 175 2.57 9.45 -9.38
N GLN A 176 1.43 10.13 -9.57
CA GLN A 176 0.84 10.40 -10.89
C GLN A 176 1.67 11.37 -11.75
N GLN A 177 2.68 12.00 -11.14
CA GLN A 177 3.55 12.97 -11.79
C GLN A 177 4.88 12.36 -12.28
N GLY A 178 4.93 11.03 -12.43
CA GLY A 178 6.06 10.32 -13.03
C GLY A 178 7.15 9.88 -12.05
N ASN A 179 6.98 10.15 -10.74
CA ASN A 179 7.86 9.69 -9.70
C ASN A 179 7.29 8.45 -8.99
N LEU A 180 8.00 7.32 -9.06
CA LEU A 180 7.60 6.07 -8.40
C LEU A 180 7.82 6.10 -6.88
N TYR A 181 8.62 7.04 -6.38
CA TYR A 181 8.95 7.22 -4.98
C TYR A 181 8.57 8.63 -4.54
N PRO A 182 7.27 8.89 -4.30
CA PRO A 182 6.83 10.19 -3.80
C PRO A 182 7.55 10.51 -2.49
N SER A 183 7.80 11.78 -2.22
CA SER A 183 8.60 12.19 -1.06
C SER A 183 8.13 13.50 -0.47
N PHE A 184 8.59 13.79 0.75
CA PHE A 184 8.53 15.10 1.36
C PHE A 184 9.84 15.37 2.10
N MET A 185 10.11 16.63 2.41
CA MET A 185 11.26 17.04 3.20
C MET A 185 10.79 17.40 4.61
N LEU A 186 11.36 16.77 5.63
CA LEU A 186 11.16 17.13 7.03
C LEU A 186 12.28 18.07 7.47
N LEU A 187 11.92 19.21 8.09
CA LEU A 187 12.87 20.15 8.66
C LEU A 187 12.75 20.14 10.18
N SER A 188 13.87 19.92 10.86
CA SER A 188 13.99 20.08 12.31
C SER A 188 14.78 21.35 12.60
N VAL A 189 14.14 22.29 13.32
CA VAL A 189 14.71 23.60 13.63
C VAL A 189 15.04 23.67 15.12
N SER A 190 16.29 24.03 15.44
CA SER A 190 16.72 24.20 16.83
C SER A 190 16.18 25.50 17.42
N ASN A 191 15.71 25.42 18.67
CA ASN A 191 15.27 26.58 19.45
C ASN A 191 16.31 27.03 20.51
N SER A 192 17.51 26.41 20.53
CA SER A 192 18.48 26.59 21.62
C SER A 192 19.01 28.03 21.71
N ALA A 193 19.02 28.60 22.91
CA ALA A 193 19.29 30.01 23.22
C ALA A 193 20.77 30.45 23.13
N ASN A 194 21.71 29.54 22.87
CA ASN A 194 23.13 29.90 22.84
C ASN A 194 23.48 30.70 21.58
N ALA A 195 23.90 31.95 21.79
CA ALA A 195 24.03 33.01 20.78
C ALA A 195 25.25 32.89 19.84
N ASN A 196 25.92 31.74 19.79
CA ASN A 196 27.10 31.52 18.95
C ASN A 196 26.85 30.41 17.93
N VAL A 197 25.77 30.50 17.16
CA VAL A 197 25.57 29.63 16.01
C VAL A 197 26.36 30.22 14.84
N SER A 198 27.60 29.78 14.71
CA SER A 198 28.51 30.18 13.62
C SER A 198 28.25 29.43 12.32
N ALA A 199 27.50 28.31 12.35
CA ALA A 199 27.22 27.48 11.19
C ALA A 199 25.70 27.22 11.03
N PRO A 200 25.14 27.29 9.81
CA PRO A 200 23.73 26.99 9.57
C PRO A 200 23.32 25.55 9.91
N GLU A 201 24.28 24.61 9.85
CA GLU A 201 24.07 23.18 10.15
C GLU A 201 23.68 22.92 11.62
N ASP A 202 24.05 23.81 12.54
CA ASP A 202 23.69 23.69 13.95
C ASP A 202 22.25 24.14 14.24
N ALA A 203 21.64 24.90 13.32
CA ALA A 203 20.29 25.45 13.48
C ALA A 203 19.20 24.65 12.74
N LEU A 204 19.58 23.92 11.68
CA LEU A 204 18.65 23.31 10.73
C LEU A 204 19.13 21.93 10.30
N LEU A 205 18.30 20.92 10.54
CA LEU A 205 18.47 19.58 9.99
C LEU A 205 17.35 19.29 8.99
N SER A 206 17.73 18.97 7.74
CA SER A 206 16.82 18.51 6.70
C SER A 206 16.92 16.99 6.55
N GLN A 207 15.76 16.34 6.44
CA GLN A 207 15.67 14.90 6.20
C GLN A 207 14.68 14.62 5.07
N LEU A 208 15.15 13.97 4.01
CA LEU A 208 14.30 13.46 2.94
C LEU A 208 13.55 12.23 3.45
N CYS A 209 12.23 12.24 3.30
CA CYS A 209 11.35 11.13 3.68
C CYS A 209 10.57 10.65 2.45
N PHE A 210 10.46 9.34 2.28
CA PHE A 210 9.70 8.74 1.18
C PHE A 210 8.31 8.30 1.65
N LEU A 211 7.34 8.43 0.76
CA LEU A 211 6.05 7.78 0.88
C LEU A 211 6.10 6.40 0.21
N PRO A 212 5.15 5.51 0.55
CA PRO A 212 5.07 4.19 -0.07
C PRO A 212 4.93 4.25 -1.60
N MET A 213 5.55 3.28 -2.26
CA MET A 213 5.41 3.10 -3.70
C MET A 213 4.00 2.62 -4.05
N GLN A 214 3.19 3.52 -4.59
CA GLN A 214 1.77 3.27 -4.80
C GLN A 214 1.49 2.16 -5.82
N THR A 215 2.41 1.91 -6.77
CA THR A 215 2.29 0.79 -7.71
C THR A 215 2.39 -0.57 -7.00
N HIS A 216 3.24 -0.71 -5.98
CA HIS A 216 3.29 -1.93 -5.17
C HIS A 216 1.94 -2.16 -4.48
N ILE A 217 1.38 -1.12 -3.86
CA ILE A 217 0.06 -1.16 -3.23
C ILE A 217 -0.99 -1.66 -4.24
N TYR A 218 -1.00 -1.14 -5.48
CA TYR A 218 -1.95 -1.57 -6.50
C TYR A 218 -1.73 -3.00 -7.00
N ILE A 219 -0.48 -3.43 -7.20
CA ILE A 219 -0.16 -4.81 -7.57
C ILE A 219 -0.66 -5.76 -6.47
N TRP A 220 -0.51 -5.38 -5.21
CA TRP A 220 -1.02 -6.16 -4.09
C TRP A 220 -2.54 -6.21 -4.06
N TYR A 221 -3.22 -5.08 -4.24
CA TYR A 221 -4.68 -5.06 -4.35
C TYR A 221 -5.19 -5.93 -5.50
N LEU A 222 -4.54 -5.87 -6.66
CA LEU A 222 -4.88 -6.71 -7.81
C LEU A 222 -4.64 -8.20 -7.51
N SER A 223 -3.53 -8.52 -6.85
CA SER A 223 -3.21 -9.90 -6.45
C SER A 223 -4.23 -10.47 -5.48
N LEU A 224 -4.61 -9.70 -4.45
CA LEU A 224 -5.65 -10.08 -3.49
C LEU A 224 -7.03 -10.18 -4.14
N PHE A 225 -7.33 -9.32 -5.11
CA PHE A 225 -8.56 -9.40 -5.90
C PHE A 225 -8.61 -10.68 -6.72
N ILE A 226 -7.54 -11.03 -7.43
CA ILE A 226 -7.44 -12.29 -8.18
C ILE A 226 -7.57 -13.49 -7.24
N LEU A 227 -6.87 -13.49 -6.10
CA LEU A 227 -6.97 -14.54 -5.08
C LEU A 227 -8.41 -14.69 -4.56
N THR A 228 -9.12 -13.57 -4.38
CA THR A 228 -10.53 -13.55 -3.98
C THR A 228 -11.42 -14.20 -5.03
N ILE A 229 -11.24 -13.86 -6.30
CA ILE A 229 -11.99 -14.46 -7.41
C ILE A 229 -11.71 -15.96 -7.51
N LEU A 230 -10.44 -16.38 -7.46
CA LEU A 230 -10.06 -17.79 -7.47
C LEU A 230 -10.67 -18.54 -6.29
N SER A 231 -10.61 -17.96 -5.09
CA SER A 231 -11.22 -18.55 -3.89
C SER A 231 -12.72 -18.73 -4.06
N LEU A 232 -13.43 -17.75 -4.63
CA LEU A 232 -14.86 -17.83 -4.90
C LEU A 232 -15.21 -18.89 -5.97
N LEU A 233 -14.39 -19.02 -7.01
CA LEU A 233 -14.63 -19.97 -8.11
C LEU A 233 -14.34 -21.42 -7.71
N PHE A 234 -13.26 -21.65 -6.97
CA PHE A 234 -12.83 -22.99 -6.56
C PHE A 234 -13.36 -23.41 -5.19
N TRP A 235 -14.20 -22.58 -4.54
CA TRP A 235 -14.78 -22.96 -3.26
C TRP A 235 -15.68 -24.19 -3.41
N PRO A 236 -15.46 -25.23 -2.61
CA PRO A 236 -16.32 -26.41 -2.61
C PRO A 236 -17.78 -26.03 -2.37
N THR A 237 -18.61 -26.18 -3.41
CA THR A 237 -20.08 -26.05 -3.31
C THR A 237 -20.68 -27.16 -2.45
N SER A 238 -19.97 -28.28 -2.34
CA SER A 238 -20.12 -29.33 -1.36
C SER A 238 -19.47 -28.86 -0.06
N GLY A 239 -20.29 -28.43 0.92
CA GLY A 239 -19.85 -27.76 2.14
C GLY A 239 -18.54 -28.32 2.72
N ILE A 240 -17.59 -27.44 2.98
CA ILE A 240 -16.31 -27.81 3.58
C ILE A 240 -16.59 -28.36 4.97
N SER A 241 -16.31 -29.64 5.17
CA SER A 241 -16.15 -30.19 6.52
C SER A 241 -14.93 -29.50 7.14
N PHE A 242 -15.20 -28.45 7.92
CA PHE A 242 -14.21 -27.57 8.52
C PHE A 242 -13.18 -28.31 9.40
N GLY A 243 -13.49 -29.54 9.83
CA GLY A 243 -12.63 -30.37 10.69
C GLY A 243 -11.33 -30.85 10.02
N HIS A 244 -11.33 -31.16 8.72
CA HIS A 244 -10.13 -31.70 8.07
C HIS A 244 -9.12 -30.62 7.65
N TYR A 245 -9.62 -29.45 7.21
CA TYR A 245 -8.77 -28.36 6.76
C TYR A 245 -8.08 -27.61 7.92
N LEU A 246 -8.74 -27.48 9.08
CA LEU A 246 -8.11 -26.93 10.29
C LEU A 246 -6.95 -27.83 10.77
N SER A 247 -7.08 -29.16 10.65
CA SER A 247 -6.00 -30.09 10.96
C SER A 247 -4.82 -29.96 9.97
N GLY A 248 -5.12 -29.71 8.69
CA GLY A 248 -4.13 -29.48 7.64
C GLY A 248 -3.40 -28.13 7.77
N LEU A 249 -4.11 -27.06 8.11
CA LEU A 249 -3.53 -25.74 8.40
C LEU A 249 -2.68 -25.77 9.67
N ALA A 250 -3.13 -26.46 10.73
CA ALA A 250 -2.33 -26.69 11.93
C ALA A 250 -1.11 -27.59 11.66
N ALA A 251 -1.17 -28.49 10.67
CA ALA A 251 -0.02 -29.28 10.23
C ALA A 251 0.97 -28.43 9.40
N CYS A 252 0.48 -27.56 8.51
CA CYS A 252 1.31 -26.62 7.74
C CYS A 252 1.96 -25.55 8.62
N ILE A 253 1.26 -25.03 9.63
CA ILE A 253 1.81 -24.10 10.63
C ILE A 253 2.87 -24.80 11.48
N ARG A 254 2.69 -26.09 11.81
CA ARG A 254 3.71 -26.91 12.49
C ARG A 254 4.94 -27.18 11.61
N LEU A 255 4.75 -27.40 10.31
CA LEU A 255 5.82 -27.57 9.33
C LEU A 255 6.63 -26.28 9.13
N TYR A 256 5.96 -25.12 9.03
CA TYR A 256 6.63 -23.82 8.93
C TYR A 256 7.26 -23.37 10.27
N GLY A 257 6.60 -23.64 11.40
CA GLY A 257 7.16 -23.37 12.73
C GLY A 257 8.39 -24.24 13.07
N GLY A 258 8.51 -25.43 12.46
CA GLY A 258 9.68 -26.30 12.57
C GLY A 258 10.92 -25.80 11.85
N MET A 259 10.77 -24.99 10.78
CA MET A 259 11.92 -24.36 10.10
C MET A 259 12.58 -23.25 10.93
N PHE A 260 11.86 -22.65 11.89
CA PHE A 260 12.35 -21.56 12.74
C PHE A 260 12.83 -22.00 14.13
N ARG A 261 12.74 -23.30 14.47
CA ARG A 261 13.22 -23.83 15.75
C ARG A 261 14.48 -24.67 15.51
N GLY A 262 15.62 -23.98 15.49
CA GLY A 262 16.95 -24.58 15.58
C GLY A 262 17.02 -25.55 16.77
N GLY A 263 17.63 -26.70 16.52
CA GLY A 263 17.44 -27.90 17.31
C GLY A 263 18.07 -27.90 18.69
N THR A 264 17.45 -28.67 19.58
CA THR A 264 18.16 -29.54 20.53
C THR A 264 17.28 -30.76 20.72
N LYS A 265 17.82 -31.94 20.38
CA LYS A 265 17.15 -33.23 20.45
C LYS A 265 17.00 -33.63 21.92
N GLU A 266 15.77 -33.84 22.37
CA GLU A 266 15.50 -34.68 23.53
C GLU A 266 14.51 -35.76 23.09
N LYS A 267 14.88 -37.01 23.37
CA LYS A 267 14.27 -38.22 22.85
C LYS A 267 13.21 -38.68 23.87
N SER A 268 11.93 -38.42 23.62
CA SER A 268 10.84 -39.03 24.38
C SER A 268 10.20 -40.14 23.56
N GLU A 269 10.69 -41.37 23.76
CA GLU A 269 9.95 -42.57 23.39
C GLU A 269 8.83 -42.75 24.43
N ASP A 270 7.59 -42.44 24.07
CA ASP A 270 6.40 -42.90 24.80
C ASP A 270 5.17 -42.80 23.87
N GLU A 271 5.16 -43.65 22.84
CA GLU A 271 3.93 -43.96 22.11
C GLU A 271 3.13 -45.02 22.90
N ASN A 272 1.94 -44.61 23.35
CA ASN A 272 0.74 -45.43 23.54
C ASN A 272 0.87 -46.68 24.44
N CYS A 273 0.89 -46.48 25.76
CA CYS A 273 0.65 -47.55 26.74
C CYS A 273 -0.60 -47.23 27.58
N GLU A 274 -1.52 -48.19 27.71
CA GLU A 274 -2.69 -48.10 28.59
C GLU A 274 -2.28 -48.57 30.00
N TYR A 275 -2.52 -47.74 31.01
CA TYR A 275 -2.16 -48.00 32.41
C TYR A 275 -3.41 -48.21 33.25
N GLU A 276 -3.35 -49.11 34.22
CA GLU A 276 -4.42 -49.33 35.19
C GLU A 276 -3.95 -48.89 36.59
N MET A 277 -4.82 -48.17 37.30
CA MET A 277 -4.54 -47.70 38.67
C MET A 277 -4.92 -48.80 39.66
N MET A 278 -3.95 -49.26 40.45
CA MET A 278 -4.18 -50.20 41.54
C MET A 278 -3.71 -49.59 42.86
N TRP A 279 -4.48 -49.82 43.92
CA TRP A 279 -4.18 -49.34 45.26
C TRP A 279 -3.67 -50.49 46.11
N ASP A 280 -2.60 -50.29 46.86
CA ASP A 280 -2.13 -51.26 47.84
C ASP A 280 -2.96 -51.22 49.14
N ALA A 281 -2.73 -52.22 50.00
CA ALA A 281 -3.46 -52.35 51.26
C ALA A 281 -3.11 -51.23 52.27
N GLU A 282 -2.03 -50.48 52.05
CA GLU A 282 -1.66 -49.28 52.81
C GLU A 282 -2.26 -47.98 52.25
N GLY A 283 -2.96 -48.02 51.10
CA GLY A 283 -3.66 -46.88 50.51
C GLY A 283 -2.82 -46.04 49.55
N THR A 284 -1.73 -46.58 49.01
CA THR A 284 -0.88 -45.93 48.00
C THR A 284 -1.27 -46.37 46.59
N MET A 285 -1.37 -45.43 45.65
CA MET A 285 -1.75 -45.69 44.26
C MET A 285 -0.53 -45.99 43.39
N HIS A 286 -0.58 -47.09 42.65
CA HIS A 286 0.43 -47.48 41.67
C HIS A 286 -0.20 -47.62 40.28
N LEU A 287 0.53 -47.15 39.26
CA LEU A 287 0.15 -47.32 37.86
C LEU A 287 0.89 -48.52 37.28
N VAL A 288 0.16 -49.56 36.88
CA VAL A 288 0.74 -50.78 36.31
C VAL A 288 0.39 -50.87 34.83
N LYS A 289 1.39 -51.19 33.99
CA LYS A 289 1.23 -51.33 32.54
C LYS A 289 0.46 -52.61 32.21
N LYS A 290 -0.59 -52.52 31.41
CA LYS A 290 -1.42 -53.67 31.03
C LYS A 290 -0.76 -54.45 29.89
N PRO A 291 -0.47 -55.76 30.03
CA PRO A 291 -0.02 -56.58 28.90
C PRO A 291 -1.22 -56.91 28.00
N LEU A 292 -1.11 -56.62 26.70
CA LEU A 292 -2.13 -56.95 25.70
C LEU A 292 -1.85 -58.35 25.13
N ASP A 293 -2.75 -59.31 25.37
CA ASP A 293 -2.69 -60.62 24.72
C ASP A 293 -3.00 -60.49 23.22
N THR A 294 -1.99 -60.75 22.39
CA THR A 294 -2.17 -60.88 20.94
C THR A 294 -2.10 -62.36 20.58
N PRO A 295 -3.12 -62.96 19.93
CA PRO A 295 -2.95 -64.29 19.36
C PRO A 295 -2.05 -64.22 18.13
N VAL A 296 -0.86 -64.80 18.27
CA VAL A 296 0.11 -65.02 17.20
C VAL A 296 -0.40 -66.13 16.26
N SER A 297 -0.40 -65.89 14.95
CA SER A 297 -0.28 -66.97 13.96
C SER A 297 0.92 -66.72 13.07
N ARG A 298 2.00 -67.47 13.37
CA ARG A 298 3.24 -67.58 12.61
C ARG A 298 2.97 -68.12 11.21
N GLN A 299 3.68 -67.59 10.21
CA GLN A 299 3.98 -68.30 8.97
C GLN A 299 5.23 -69.17 9.18
N THR A 300 5.20 -70.42 8.72
CA THR A 300 6.40 -71.12 8.23
C THR A 300 6.02 -72.25 7.25
N GLU A 301 6.99 -72.55 6.39
CA GLU A 301 6.93 -73.15 5.06
C GLU A 301 6.60 -74.66 4.90
N LYS A 302 6.17 -74.98 3.67
CA LYS A 302 6.52 -76.13 2.79
C LYS A 302 5.81 -77.52 2.89
N ALA A 303 5.48 -77.98 1.67
CA ALA A 303 5.50 -79.35 1.11
C ALA A 303 4.19 -80.19 1.03
N SER A 304 3.67 -80.27 -0.21
CA SER A 304 3.43 -81.48 -1.03
C SER A 304 2.28 -82.49 -0.77
N VAL A 305 1.69 -82.92 -1.91
CA VAL A 305 1.02 -84.21 -2.23
C VAL A 305 -0.52 -84.35 -2.04
N GLU A 306 -1.23 -84.19 -3.16
CA GLU A 306 -2.09 -85.17 -3.86
C GLU A 306 -3.44 -85.69 -3.28
N ARG A 307 -4.45 -85.65 -4.18
CA ARG A 307 -5.53 -86.63 -4.48
C ARG A 307 -6.87 -86.61 -3.73
N GLY A 308 -7.97 -86.52 -4.50
CA GLY A 308 -9.24 -87.17 -4.17
C GLY A 308 -10.52 -86.49 -4.65
N ASN A 309 -11.14 -87.03 -5.71
CA ASN A 309 -12.39 -86.61 -6.36
C ASN A 309 -13.67 -86.88 -5.55
N ALA A 310 -14.73 -86.07 -5.74
CA ALA A 310 -16.12 -86.52 -5.90
C ALA A 310 -17.03 -85.39 -6.43
N VAL A 311 -18.15 -85.77 -7.05
CA VAL A 311 -18.85 -85.12 -8.18
C VAL A 311 -20.36 -84.93 -7.91
N MET A 312 -21.01 -84.02 -8.67
CA MET A 312 -22.47 -83.80 -8.92
C MET A 312 -23.28 -83.02 -7.87
N ARG A 313 -24.28 -82.17 -8.17
CA ARG A 313 -24.79 -81.40 -9.34
C ARG A 313 -25.88 -80.42 -8.78
N PRO A 314 -26.53 -79.53 -9.58
CA PRO A 314 -26.87 -78.15 -9.18
C PRO A 314 -28.38 -77.89 -9.01
N THR A 315 -28.75 -76.69 -8.55
CA THR A 315 -30.06 -76.10 -8.87
C THR A 315 -29.95 -74.61 -9.21
N ALA A 316 -30.43 -74.33 -10.42
CA ALA A 316 -30.60 -73.07 -11.14
C ALA A 316 -31.72 -72.21 -10.49
N ARG A 317 -32.06 -70.95 -10.81
CA ARG A 317 -31.78 -69.98 -11.89
C ARG A 317 -32.53 -68.67 -11.48
N LYS A 318 -31.97 -67.47 -11.65
CA LYS A 318 -32.23 -66.45 -12.70
C LYS A 318 -33.10 -65.25 -12.28
N ASN A 319 -32.55 -64.06 -12.56
CA ASN A 319 -33.17 -62.74 -12.70
C ASN A 319 -34.45 -62.73 -13.56
N ILE A 320 -35.28 -61.68 -13.41
CA ILE A 320 -35.84 -60.85 -14.51
C ILE A 320 -36.59 -59.64 -13.93
N SER A 321 -36.30 -58.46 -14.50
CA SER A 321 -37.09 -57.23 -14.45
C SER A 321 -38.10 -57.23 -15.61
N GLN A 322 -39.35 -56.77 -15.42
CA GLN A 322 -40.08 -56.01 -16.44
C GLN A 322 -41.41 -55.42 -15.93
N GLU A 323 -41.69 -54.21 -16.41
CA GLU A 323 -42.95 -53.48 -16.39
C GLU A 323 -44.08 -54.23 -17.12
N MET A 324 -45.33 -54.02 -16.69
CA MET A 324 -46.48 -54.06 -17.61
C MET A 324 -47.63 -53.16 -17.15
N LYS A 325 -48.02 -52.26 -18.06
CA LYS A 325 -49.24 -51.43 -18.11
C LYS A 325 -50.51 -52.28 -18.15
N ILE A 326 -51.59 -51.79 -17.54
CA ILE A 326 -52.97 -52.03 -17.98
C ILE A 326 -53.76 -50.70 -17.94
N SER A 327 -54.19 -50.25 -19.11
CA SER A 327 -55.28 -49.29 -19.39
C SER A 327 -56.62 -50.04 -19.38
N MET A 328 -57.74 -49.50 -18.88
CA MET A 328 -58.80 -48.72 -19.55
C MET A 328 -59.91 -48.53 -18.48
N ASN A 329 -60.77 -47.50 -18.43
CA ASN A 329 -61.63 -46.95 -19.46
C ASN A 329 -62.18 -45.57 -19.03
N VAL A 330 -62.59 -44.77 -20.02
CA VAL A 330 -63.23 -43.46 -19.91
C VAL A 330 -64.71 -43.62 -19.54
N ASP A 331 -65.24 -42.73 -18.70
CA ASP A 331 -66.60 -42.20 -18.87
C ASP A 331 -66.72 -40.77 -18.33
N ILE A 332 -67.55 -40.01 -19.03
CA ILE A 332 -67.70 -38.56 -19.00
C ILE A 332 -68.93 -38.16 -18.17
N ASN A 333 -68.77 -37.07 -17.40
CA ASN A 333 -69.73 -36.01 -17.00
C ASN A 333 -70.09 -35.81 -15.51
N ALA A 334 -69.88 -34.53 -15.15
CA ALA A 334 -70.72 -33.65 -14.35
C ALA A 334 -70.70 -33.74 -12.81
N ASP A 335 -69.94 -32.79 -12.25
CA ASP A 335 -70.46 -31.70 -11.39
C ASP A 335 -70.10 -31.70 -9.90
N VAL A 336 -69.82 -30.47 -9.45
CA VAL A 336 -69.76 -29.91 -8.09
C VAL A 336 -68.61 -30.31 -7.15
N GLY A 337 -67.67 -29.38 -6.99
CA GLY A 337 -67.38 -28.83 -5.66
C GLY A 337 -66.04 -29.17 -4.98
N HIS A 338 -65.24 -28.10 -4.82
CA HIS A 338 -64.52 -27.71 -3.60
C HIS A 338 -62.97 -27.86 -3.53
N ASP A 339 -62.34 -26.67 -3.63
CA ASP A 339 -61.19 -26.15 -2.88
C ASP A 339 -59.74 -26.35 -3.42
N PRO A 340 -59.11 -25.31 -4.02
CA PRO A 340 -57.76 -25.35 -4.57
C PRO A 340 -56.69 -24.82 -3.60
N ASN A 341 -56.70 -25.20 -2.32
CA ASN A 341 -55.80 -24.60 -1.31
C ASN A 341 -54.84 -25.57 -0.60
N LYS A 342 -54.34 -26.62 -1.27
CA LYS A 342 -53.34 -27.53 -0.66
C LYS A 342 -52.06 -27.83 -1.43
N LEU A 343 -51.79 -27.15 -2.55
CA LEU A 343 -50.59 -27.45 -3.37
C LEU A 343 -49.57 -26.30 -3.54
N LEU A 344 -49.73 -25.16 -2.88
CA LEU A 344 -48.80 -24.02 -3.08
C LEU A 344 -47.78 -23.75 -1.95
N HIS A 345 -47.89 -24.39 -0.78
CA HIS A 345 -47.09 -23.98 0.39
C HIS A 345 -45.75 -24.72 0.59
N ARG A 346 -45.49 -25.81 -0.12
CA ARG A 346 -44.28 -26.64 0.10
C ARG A 346 -43.07 -26.25 -0.74
N ALA A 347 -43.28 -25.59 -1.89
CA ALA A 347 -42.19 -25.17 -2.79
C ALA A 347 -41.49 -23.86 -2.36
N SER A 348 -42.22 -22.93 -1.74
CA SER A 348 -41.71 -21.61 -1.32
C SER A 348 -40.68 -21.70 -0.18
N LYS A 349 -40.99 -22.45 0.90
CA LYS A 349 -40.08 -22.64 2.05
C LYS A 349 -38.75 -23.31 1.68
N SER A 350 -38.75 -24.15 0.65
CA SER A 350 -37.55 -24.83 0.14
C SER A 350 -36.61 -23.88 -0.60
N LYS A 351 -37.16 -23.02 -1.47
CA LYS A 351 -36.38 -22.00 -2.19
C LYS A 351 -35.79 -20.96 -1.24
N THR A 352 -36.55 -20.52 -0.23
CA THR A 352 -36.05 -19.58 0.79
C THR A 352 -34.92 -20.17 1.63
N LYS A 353 -35.01 -21.45 2.05
CA LYS A 353 -33.91 -22.12 2.77
C LYS A 353 -32.64 -22.26 1.92
N ILE A 354 -32.78 -22.57 0.62
CA ILE A 354 -31.65 -22.65 -0.31
C ILE A 354 -30.98 -21.28 -0.50
N ILE A 355 -31.78 -20.22 -0.60
CA ILE A 355 -31.27 -18.84 -0.72
C ILE A 355 -30.54 -18.41 0.56
N ILE A 356 -31.13 -18.65 1.74
CA ILE A 356 -30.48 -18.35 3.03
C ILE A 356 -29.18 -19.13 3.19
N GLN A 357 -29.17 -20.42 2.84
CA GLN A 357 -27.96 -21.24 2.94
C GLN A 357 -26.86 -20.79 1.97
N ARG A 358 -27.23 -20.31 0.76
CA ARG A 358 -26.29 -19.68 -0.16
C ARG A 358 -25.75 -18.37 0.40
N LEU A 359 -26.60 -17.49 0.93
CA LEU A 359 -26.19 -16.21 1.52
C LEU A 359 -25.26 -16.40 2.72
N VAL A 360 -25.57 -17.33 3.64
CA VAL A 360 -24.72 -17.64 4.79
C VAL A 360 -23.35 -18.18 4.35
N ARG A 361 -23.31 -19.04 3.33
CA ARG A 361 -22.05 -19.54 2.74
C ARG A 361 -21.24 -18.42 2.08
N THR A 362 -21.89 -17.55 1.31
CA THR A 362 -21.24 -16.39 0.67
C THR A 362 -20.73 -15.38 1.71
N PHE A 363 -21.48 -15.15 2.80
CA PHE A 363 -21.05 -14.24 3.85
C PHE A 363 -19.89 -14.81 4.68
N GLY A 364 -19.94 -16.11 5.03
CA GLY A 364 -18.82 -16.79 5.67
C GLY A 364 -17.55 -16.80 4.82
N MET A 365 -17.72 -16.95 3.50
CA MET A 365 -16.64 -16.81 2.51
C MET A 365 -16.01 -15.42 2.52
N LEU A 366 -16.83 -14.37 2.47
CA LEU A 366 -16.33 -12.99 2.51
C LEU A 366 -15.60 -12.69 3.81
N ILE A 367 -16.05 -13.23 4.95
CA ILE A 367 -15.36 -13.07 6.24
C ILE A 367 -13.98 -13.74 6.22
N VAL A 368 -13.86 -14.97 5.72
CA VAL A 368 -12.56 -15.68 5.66
C VAL A 368 -11.61 -14.98 4.70
N ILE A 369 -12.10 -14.57 3.53
CA ILE A 369 -11.32 -13.81 2.54
C ILE A 369 -10.84 -12.49 3.14
N ALA A 370 -11.72 -11.76 3.85
CA ALA A 370 -11.35 -10.54 4.55
C ALA A 370 -10.32 -10.80 5.65
N ALA A 371 -10.48 -11.88 6.43
CA ALA A 371 -9.57 -12.25 7.52
C ALA A 371 -8.17 -12.64 7.04
N VAL A 372 -8.00 -13.08 5.79
CA VAL A 372 -6.68 -13.39 5.20
C VAL A 372 -6.11 -12.18 4.45
N ASN A 373 -6.93 -11.51 3.64
CA ASN A 373 -6.47 -10.40 2.82
C ASN A 373 -6.14 -9.15 3.65
N LEU A 374 -6.87 -8.88 4.73
CA LEU A 374 -6.65 -7.69 5.56
C LEU A 374 -5.30 -7.74 6.32
N PRO A 375 -4.92 -8.84 7.00
CA PRO A 375 -3.61 -8.93 7.62
C PRO A 375 -2.45 -8.94 6.61
N ILE A 376 -2.61 -9.61 5.46
CA ILE A 376 -1.59 -9.60 4.39
C ILE A 376 -1.41 -8.17 3.88
N TYR A 377 -2.51 -7.44 3.64
CA TYR A 377 -2.47 -6.04 3.25
C TYR A 377 -1.73 -5.19 4.28
N MET A 378 -2.06 -5.31 5.57
CA MET A 378 -1.41 -4.55 6.63
C MET A 378 0.08 -4.87 6.72
N MET A 379 0.45 -6.15 6.70
CA MET A 379 1.85 -6.57 6.78
C MET A 379 2.68 -6.04 5.60
N LEU A 380 2.12 -6.02 4.39
CA LEU A 380 2.79 -5.50 3.20
C LEU A 380 2.87 -3.98 3.20
N LEU A 381 1.81 -3.28 3.61
CA LEU A 381 1.81 -1.83 3.77
C LEU A 381 2.89 -1.37 4.75
N PHE A 382 3.04 -2.08 5.88
CA PHE A 382 4.07 -1.77 6.87
C PHE A 382 5.48 -2.17 6.44
N LYS A 383 5.66 -3.25 5.66
CA LYS A 383 6.97 -3.60 5.07
C LYS A 383 7.49 -2.47 4.18
N ASP A 384 6.62 -1.89 3.35
CA ASP A 384 6.97 -0.76 2.49
C ASP A 384 7.29 0.53 3.30
N TRP A 385 6.91 0.62 4.58
CA TRP A 385 7.27 1.72 5.49
C TRP A 385 8.58 1.51 6.25
N ILE A 386 9.00 0.26 6.49
CA ILE A 386 10.13 -0.08 7.37
C ILE A 386 11.45 -0.24 6.62
N ASP A 387 11.42 -0.71 5.37
CA ASP A 387 12.64 -1.15 4.65
C ASP A 387 13.39 -0.02 3.88
N LYS A 388 13.28 1.27 4.23
CA LYS A 388 14.06 2.36 3.58
C LYS A 388 14.55 3.45 4.48
#